data_AF-A0A350HB74-F1
#
_entry.id   AF-A0A350HB74-F1
#
_cell.length_a   1.000
_cell.length_b   1.000
_cell.length_c   1.000
_cell.angle_alpha   90.00
_cell.angle_beta   90.00
_cell.angle_gamma   90.00
#
_symmetry.space_group_name_H-M   'P 1'
#
loop_
_entity.id
_entity.type
_entity.pdbx_description
1 polymer ?
#
loop_
_entity_poly.entity_id
_entity_poly.type
_entity_poly.pdbx_seq_one_letter_code
_entity_poly.pdbx_strand_id
1 'polypeptide(L)' 'RARRAEGLYKEDKDITKVRASHNNPMITKIYKDFLEKPNSHKAHKLLHTKYVDRSDLV' A
#
# COMPACT_ATOMS: atom_id res chain seq x y z
N ARG A 1 -19.18 0.12 -15.87
CA ARG A 1 -17.96 0.17 -15.03
C ARG A 1 -18.18 0.95 -13.73
N ALA A 2 -18.89 2.08 -13.76
CA ALA A 2 -19.22 2.89 -12.56
C ALA A 2 -19.78 2.10 -11.37
N ARG A 3 -20.76 1.21 -11.60
CA ARG A 3 -21.37 0.36 -10.55
C ARG A 3 -20.39 -0.55 -9.79
N ARG A 4 -19.27 -0.95 -10.40
CA ARG A 4 -18.24 -1.77 -9.72
C ARG A 4 -17.37 -0.92 -8.78
N ALA A 5 -17.04 0.29 -9.21
CA ALA A 5 -16.30 1.22 -8.37
C ALA A 5 -17.14 1.67 -7.17
N GLU A 6 -18.44 1.92 -7.38
CA GLU A 6 -19.38 2.29 -6.33
C GLU A 6 -19.46 1.24 -5.21
N GLY A 7 -19.50 -0.05 -5.56
CA GLY A 7 -19.43 -1.14 -4.57
C GLY A 7 -18.17 -1.07 -3.71
N LEU A 8 -16.99 -0.94 -4.33
CA LEU A 8 -15.71 -0.84 -3.63
C LEU A 8 -15.65 0.38 -2.70
N TYR A 9 -16.14 1.55 -3.14
CA TYR A 9 -16.16 2.75 -2.31
C TYR A 9 -17.15 2.65 -1.16
N LYS A 10 -18.28 1.96 -1.34
CA LYS A 10 -19.23 1.70 -0.27
C LYS A 10 -18.61 0.81 0.80
N GLU A 11 -17.90 -0.24 0.41
CA GLU A 11 -17.19 -1.13 1.34
C GLU A 11 -16.09 -0.40 2.13
N ASP A 12 -15.29 0.44 1.46
CA ASP A 12 -14.25 1.29 2.10
C ASP A 12 -14.83 2.35 3.06
N LYS A 13 -16.08 2.79 2.83
CA LYS A 13 -16.72 3.78 3.70
C LYS A 13 -17.46 3.14 4.87
N ASP A 14 -18.23 2.09 4.58
CA ASP A 14 -19.26 1.60 5.49
C ASP A 14 -18.82 0.33 6.25
N ILE A 15 -17.88 -0.46 5.70
CA ILE A 15 -17.53 -1.78 6.24
C ILE A 15 -16.16 -1.77 6.91
N THR A 16 -15.18 -1.05 6.36
CA THR A 16 -13.84 -1.02 6.94
C THR A 16 -13.79 -0.18 8.20
N LYS A 17 -13.50 -0.83 9.33
CA LYS A 17 -13.28 -0.14 10.63
C LYS A 17 -12.09 0.81 10.63
N VAL A 18 -11.12 0.57 9.74
CA VAL A 18 -9.91 1.37 9.59
C VAL A 18 -9.70 1.66 8.11
N ARG A 19 -9.87 2.92 7.72
CA ARG A 19 -9.73 3.37 6.33
C ARG A 19 -8.32 3.82 5.96
N ALA A 20 -7.57 4.31 6.96
CA ALA A 20 -6.21 4.80 6.75
C ALA A 20 -5.19 3.69 7.02
N SER A 21 -4.35 3.37 6.04
CA SER A 21 -3.40 2.25 6.12
C SER A 21 -2.42 2.37 7.29
N HIS A 22 -2.02 3.58 7.70
CA HIS A 22 -1.13 3.80 8.83
C HIS A 22 -1.79 3.56 10.20
N ASN A 23 -3.13 3.57 10.25
CA ASN A 23 -3.90 3.22 11.45
C ASN A 23 -4.20 1.72 11.54
N ASN A 24 -3.83 0.93 10.53
CA ASN A 24 -4.07 -0.51 10.53
C ASN A 24 -3.09 -1.20 11.49
N PRO A 25 -3.57 -1.86 12.56
CA PRO A 25 -2.70 -2.46 13.58
C PRO A 25 -1.79 -3.56 13.00
N MET A 26 -2.21 -4.26 11.94
CA MET A 26 -1.35 -5.26 11.29
C MET A 26 -0.18 -4.60 10.55
N ILE A 27 -0.40 -3.42 9.94
CA ILE A 27 0.65 -2.65 9.30
C ILE A 27 1.62 -2.11 10.36
N THR A 28 1.12 -1.55 11.46
CA THR A 28 1.99 -1.10 12.55
C THR A 28 2.84 -2.24 13.10
N LYS A 29 2.26 -3.43 13.26
CA LYS A 29 2.96 -4.62 13.77
C LYS A 29 4.08 -5.09 12.85
N ILE A 30 3.85 -5.20 11.54
CA ILE A 30 4.90 -5.67 10.61
C ILE A 30 6.08 -4.69 10.52
N TYR A 31 5.81 -3.38 10.63
CA TYR A 31 6.88 -2.39 10.71
C TYR A 31 7.65 -2.50 12.03
N LYS A 32 6.96 -2.63 13.17
CA LYS A 32 7.61 -2.78 14.46
C LYS A 32 8.46 -4.05 14.57
N ASP A 33 7.93 -5.17 14.08
CA ASP A 33 8.51 -6.49 14.32
C ASP A 33 9.54 -6.89 13.25
N PHE A 34 9.45 -6.34 12.03
CA PHE A 34 10.26 -6.82 10.91
C PHE A 34 10.88 -5.73 10.03
N LEU A 35 10.08 -4.78 9.53
CA LEU A 35 10.51 -3.78 8.54
C LEU A 35 11.17 -2.53 9.13
N GLU A 36 11.17 -2.41 10.46
CA GLU A 36 11.67 -1.30 11.27
C GLU A 36 10.88 -0.01 11.05
N LYS A 37 11.19 0.74 9.98
CA LYS A 37 10.56 2.02 9.66
C LYS A 37 10.26 2.14 8.17
N PRO A 38 9.28 2.97 7.77
CA PRO A 38 9.10 3.33 6.38
C PRO A 38 10.42 3.83 5.77
N ASN A 39 10.71 3.41 4.54
CA ASN A 39 11.97 3.71 3.84
C ASN A 39 13.25 3.20 4.53
N SER A 40 13.17 2.24 5.46
CA SER A 40 14.36 1.52 5.94
C SER A 40 15.03 0.77 4.78
N HIS A 41 16.30 0.39 4.94
CA HIS A 41 17.00 -0.40 3.93
C HIS A 41 16.26 -1.73 3.61
N LYS A 42 15.71 -2.38 4.64
CA LYS A 42 14.94 -3.61 4.50
C LYS A 42 13.61 -3.38 3.77
N ALA A 43 12.88 -2.31 4.11
CA ALA A 43 11.66 -1.93 3.40
C ALA A 43 11.96 -1.58 1.93
N HIS A 44 13.04 -0.85 1.65
CA HIS A 44 13.45 -0.50 0.30
C HIS A 44 13.87 -1.72 -0.53
N LYS A 45 14.46 -2.74 0.09
CA LYS A 45 14.83 -3.98 -0.60
C LYS A 45 13.62 -4.86 -0.93
N LEU A 46 12.59 -4.88 -0.08
CA LEU A 46 11.45 -5.80 -0.22
C LEU A 46 10.22 -5.18 -0.88
N LEU A 47 9.95 -3.89 -0.64
CA LEU A 47 8.70 -3.23 -1.01
C LEU A 47 8.86 -2.17 -2.11
N HIS A 48 10.10 -1.78 -2.44
CA HIS A 48 10.36 -0.79 -3.48
C HIS A 48 10.91 -1.47 -4.73
N THR A 49 10.58 -0.90 -5.88
CA THR A 49 11.09 -1.31 -7.19
C THR A 49 11.62 -0.10 -7.95
N LYS A 50 12.39 -0.35 -9.01
CA LYS A 50 12.90 0.68 -9.91
C LYS A 50 12.22 0.52 -11.25
N TYR A 51 11.86 1.64 -11.85
CA TYR A 51 11.38 1.67 -13.24
C TYR A 51 12.56 1.99 -14.15
N VAL A 52 12.56 1.39 -15.33
CA VAL A 52 13.51 1.69 -16.39
C VAL A 52 12.76 2.48 -17.43
N ASP A 53 13.27 3.67 -17.75
CA ASP A 53 12.72 4.46 -18.84
C ASP A 53 12.92 3.71 -20.17
N ARG A 54 11.84 3.60 -20.92
CA ARG A 54 11.76 2.88 -22.19
C ARG A 54 11.23 3.76 -23.31
N SER A 55 11.17 5.07 -23.08
CA SER A 55 10.62 6.03 -24.04
C SER A 55 11.45 6.10 -25.33
N ASP A 56 12.74 5.76 -25.26
CA ASP A 56 13.65 5.72 -26.41
C ASP A 56 13.82 4.31 -27.02
N LEU A 57 13.01 3.32 -26.62
CA LEU A 57 12.96 2.04 -27.33
C LEU A 57 12.18 2.21 -28.64
N VAL A 58 12.94 2.60 -29.67
CA VAL A 58 12.55 2.59 -31.08
C VAL A 58 12.21 1.18 -31.54
#